data_AF-A0A2V9LKS5-F1
#
_entry.id   AF-A0A2V9LKS5-F1
#
_cell.length_a   1.000
_cell.length_b   1.000
_cell.length_c   1.000
_cell.angle_alpha   90.00
_cell.angle_beta   90.00
_cell.angle_gamma   90.00
#
_symmetry.space_group_name_H-M   'P 1'
#
loop_
_entity.id
_entity.type
_entity.pdbx_description
1 polymer ?
#
loop_
_entity_poly.entity_id
_entity_poly.type
_entity_poly.pdbx_seq_one_letter_code
_entity_poly.pdbx_strand_id
1 'polypeptide(L)'
;MARHKTDMGLVRRYGNLWTRVRLNLKKLKSKDLKNVTGVYALYNGTMPVYIGRGKISKQISLHDRSSQKGPFWDHFSWCEINGKGLNKEIESLFLRLLPWYLRSLNRMGGKFTSGEKIDPASEPPVEIRWPKGGPRKKRHRKSQH
;
A
#
# COMPACT_ATOMS: atom_id res chain seq x y z
N MET A 1 -15.19 -34.15 -2.28
CA MET A 1 -16.01 -33.11 -1.63
C MET A 1 -15.33 -31.76 -1.82
N ALA A 2 -15.90 -30.90 -2.67
CA ALA A 2 -15.36 -29.57 -2.93
C ALA A 2 -15.71 -28.63 -1.76
N ARG A 3 -14.70 -28.03 -1.12
CA ARG A 3 -14.91 -26.95 -0.15
C ARG A 3 -15.63 -25.80 -0.88
N HIS A 4 -16.90 -25.57 -0.58
CA HIS A 4 -17.55 -24.29 -0.83
C HIS A 4 -16.73 -23.22 -0.12
N LYS A 5 -15.89 -22.51 -0.86
CA LYS A 5 -15.22 -21.29 -0.41
C LYS A 5 -16.34 -20.28 -0.16
N THR A 6 -16.69 -20.07 1.10
CA THR A 6 -17.65 -19.05 1.52
C THR A 6 -17.35 -17.74 0.80
N ASP A 7 -18.34 -17.22 0.08
CA ASP A 7 -18.35 -15.91 -0.61
C ASP A 7 -18.30 -14.71 0.37
N MET A 8 -17.73 -14.92 1.57
CA MET A 8 -17.76 -13.99 2.71
C MET A 8 -16.45 -13.22 2.91
N GLY A 9 -15.43 -13.47 2.07
CA GLY A 9 -14.16 -12.75 2.18
C GLY A 9 -14.28 -11.30 1.70
N LEU A 10 -13.74 -10.34 2.47
CA LEU A 10 -13.67 -8.93 2.05
C LEU A 10 -12.91 -8.75 0.73
N VAL A 11 -11.90 -9.58 0.48
CA VAL A 11 -11.07 -9.55 -0.73
C VAL A 11 -11.37 -10.78 -1.59
N ARG A 12 -11.84 -10.57 -2.82
CA ARG A 12 -12.15 -11.66 -3.75
C ARG A 12 -10.91 -12.16 -4.49
N ARG A 13 -10.12 -11.22 -5.00
CA ARG A 13 -8.90 -11.46 -5.77
C ARG A 13 -7.88 -10.40 -5.40
N TYR A 14 -6.60 -10.75 -5.48
CA TYR A 14 -5.53 -9.80 -5.22
C TYR A 14 -4.27 -10.15 -6.00
N GLY A 15 -3.40 -9.15 -6.17
CA GLY A 15 -2.02 -9.32 -6.60
C GLY A 15 -1.14 -8.52 -5.66
N ASN A 16 -0.09 -9.14 -5.13
CA ASN A 16 0.83 -8.52 -4.19
C ASN A 16 2.18 -8.25 -4.85
N LEU A 17 2.69 -7.02 -4.72
CA LEU A 17 4.02 -6.60 -5.18
C LEU A 17 4.35 -7.02 -6.62
N TRP A 18 3.42 -6.83 -7.55
CA TRP A 18 3.70 -7.05 -8.96
C TRP A 18 4.71 -6.01 -9.46
N THR A 19 5.81 -6.45 -10.06
CA THR A 19 6.77 -5.55 -10.70
C THR A 19 6.12 -4.84 -11.89
N ARG A 20 6.47 -3.57 -12.10
CA ARG A 20 6.02 -2.75 -13.24
C ARG A 20 6.75 -3.12 -14.52
N VAL A 21 6.44 -4.32 -15.02
CA VAL A 21 6.91 -4.80 -16.33
C VAL A 21 5.74 -4.96 -17.28
N ARG A 22 6.03 -4.88 -18.60
CA ARG A 22 5.03 -4.93 -19.66
C ARG A 22 4.10 -6.16 -19.55
N LEU A 23 4.62 -7.31 -19.12
CA LEU A 23 3.85 -8.54 -18.92
C LEU A 23 2.76 -8.39 -17.85
N ASN A 24 3.11 -7.87 -16.67
CA ASN A 24 2.16 -7.64 -15.57
C ASN A 24 1.12 -6.57 -15.92
N LEU A 25 1.54 -5.51 -16.60
CA LEU A 25 0.64 -4.46 -17.08
C LEU A 25 -0.34 -4.98 -18.15
N LYS A 26 0.11 -5.89 -19.03
CA LYS A 26 -0.77 -6.59 -19.99
C LYS A 26 -1.71 -7.54 -19.25
N LYS A 27 -1.24 -8.26 -18.23
CA LYS A 27 -2.06 -9.18 -17.43
C LYS A 27 -3.24 -8.46 -16.77
N LEU A 28 -3.05 -7.24 -16.24
CA LEU A 28 -4.15 -6.41 -15.73
C LEU A 28 -5.21 -6.04 -16.78
N LYS A 29 -4.83 -6.01 -18.06
CA LYS A 29 -5.73 -5.70 -19.19
C LYS A 29 -6.42 -6.93 -19.77
N SER A 30 -6.12 -8.13 -19.26
CA SER A 30 -6.80 -9.37 -19.65
C SER A 30 -8.31 -9.30 -19.42
N LYS A 31 -9.08 -10.12 -20.14
CA LYS A 31 -10.55 -10.18 -19.99
C LYS A 31 -10.97 -10.40 -18.53
N ASP A 32 -10.18 -11.17 -17.78
CA ASP A 32 -10.49 -11.54 -16.39
C ASP A 32 -10.28 -10.40 -15.38
N LEU A 33 -9.30 -9.53 -15.64
CA LEU A 33 -8.88 -8.48 -14.71
C LEU A 33 -9.27 -7.07 -15.15
N LYS A 34 -9.59 -6.86 -16.43
CA LYS A 34 -9.85 -5.52 -16.98
C LYS A 34 -10.93 -4.76 -16.23
N ASN A 35 -11.91 -5.45 -15.66
CA ASN A 35 -13.07 -4.87 -14.97
C ASN A 35 -12.98 -4.91 -13.44
N VAL A 36 -11.87 -5.36 -12.87
CA VAL A 36 -11.66 -5.36 -11.41
C VAL A 36 -11.69 -3.93 -10.89
N THR A 37 -12.56 -3.70 -9.91
CA THR A 37 -12.61 -2.46 -9.13
C THR A 37 -12.20 -2.77 -7.70
N GLY A 38 -11.38 -1.93 -7.12
CA GLY A 38 -10.75 -2.24 -5.85
C GLY A 38 -9.90 -1.12 -5.31
N VAL A 39 -9.01 -1.48 -4.38
CA VAL A 39 -7.95 -0.63 -3.86
C VAL A 39 -6.61 -1.11 -4.43
N TYR A 40 -5.70 -0.18 -4.70
CA TYR A 40 -4.34 -0.47 -5.14
C TYR A 40 -3.33 0.39 -4.40
N ALA A 41 -2.11 -0.12 -4.32
CA ALA A 41 -0.95 0.57 -3.79
C ALA A 41 0.18 0.54 -4.82
N LEU A 42 0.88 1.66 -4.98
CA LEU A 42 2.12 1.76 -5.73
C LEU A 42 3.29 1.82 -4.75
N TYR A 43 4.42 1.24 -5.13
CA TYR A 43 5.59 1.15 -4.28
C TYR A 43 6.84 1.61 -5.02
N ASN A 44 7.79 2.15 -4.27
CA ASN A 44 9.18 2.28 -4.67
C ASN A 44 9.99 1.30 -3.79
N GLY A 45 10.47 0.21 -4.37
CA GLY A 45 10.94 -0.96 -3.63
C GLY A 45 9.82 -1.55 -2.77
N THR A 46 10.02 -1.55 -1.44
CA THR A 46 9.01 -2.02 -0.47
C THR A 46 8.17 -0.89 0.14
N MET A 47 8.52 0.37 -0.13
CA MET A 47 7.85 1.52 0.49
C MET A 47 6.60 1.92 -0.31
N PRO A 48 5.40 1.90 0.28
CA PRO A 48 4.19 2.33 -0.40
C PRO A 48 4.20 3.85 -0.60
N VAL A 49 4.16 4.32 -1.84
CA VAL A 49 4.23 5.76 -2.20
C VAL A 49 2.88 6.36 -2.55
N TYR A 50 1.92 5.53 -2.95
CA TYR A 50 0.59 5.99 -3.37
C TYR A 50 -0.44 4.90 -3.10
N ILE A 51 -1.62 5.29 -2.64
CA ILE A 51 -2.75 4.38 -2.46
C ILE A 51 -3.99 5.02 -3.08
N GLY A 52 -4.72 4.25 -3.86
CA GLY A 52 -5.94 4.74 -4.49
C GLY A 52 -6.96 3.64 -4.70
N ARG A 53 -8.13 4.04 -5.19
CA ARG A 53 -9.22 3.12 -5.55
C ARG A 53 -9.73 3.31 -6.97
N GLY A 54 -10.47 2.32 -7.43
CA GLY A 54 -11.20 2.35 -8.69
C GLY A 54 -10.88 1.15 -9.57
N LYS A 55 -11.08 1.30 -10.88
CA LYS A 55 -10.81 0.26 -11.87
C LYS A 55 -9.29 0.06 -11.99
N ILE A 56 -8.78 -1.04 -11.42
CA ILE A 56 -7.34 -1.27 -11.21
C ILE A 56 -6.55 -1.13 -12.51
N SER A 57 -7.00 -1.81 -13.56
CA SER A 57 -6.36 -1.78 -14.89
C SER A 57 -6.22 -0.36 -15.46
N LYS A 58 -7.27 0.46 -15.31
CA LYS A 58 -7.30 1.86 -15.76
C LYS A 58 -6.36 2.71 -14.93
N GLN A 59 -6.45 2.61 -13.61
CA GLN A 59 -5.69 3.46 -12.69
C GLN A 59 -4.18 3.21 -12.77
N ILE A 60 -3.76 1.93 -12.76
CA ILE A 60 -2.35 1.58 -12.92
C ILE A 60 -1.82 2.06 -14.28
N SER A 61 -2.61 1.92 -15.35
CA SER A 61 -2.22 2.43 -16.67
C SER A 61 -2.09 3.96 -16.73
N LEU A 62 -2.90 4.70 -15.97
CA LEU A 62 -2.80 6.16 -15.89
C LEU A 62 -1.52 6.59 -15.17
N HIS A 63 -1.19 5.92 -14.07
CA HIS A 63 0.04 6.18 -13.31
C HIS A 63 1.29 5.79 -14.09
N ASP A 64 1.25 4.69 -14.85
CA ASP A 64 2.33 4.23 -15.72
C ASP A 64 2.67 5.24 -16.83
N ARG A 65 1.65 5.84 -17.44
CA ARG A 65 1.81 6.84 -18.52
C ARG A 65 2.11 8.26 -18.02
N SER A 66 1.98 8.52 -16.72
CA SER A 66 2.17 9.85 -16.17
C SER A 66 3.66 10.20 -16.16
N SER A 67 4.05 11.28 -16.82
CA SER A 67 5.42 11.81 -16.73
C SER A 67 5.79 12.22 -15.30
N GLN A 68 4.81 12.69 -14.53
CA GLN A 68 4.99 13.13 -13.15
C GLN A 68 4.92 12.00 -12.13
N LYS A 69 4.13 10.94 -12.35
CA LYS A 69 3.94 9.88 -11.34
C LYS A 69 4.63 8.58 -11.70
N GLY A 70 4.83 8.32 -12.99
CA GLY A 70 5.49 7.12 -13.51
C GLY A 70 6.83 6.87 -12.83
N PRO A 71 7.81 7.80 -12.87
CA PRO A 71 9.15 7.53 -12.34
C PRO A 71 9.23 7.17 -10.84
N PHE A 72 8.18 7.42 -10.06
CA PHE A 72 8.19 7.29 -8.60
C PHE A 72 7.74 5.92 -8.05
N TRP A 73 7.55 4.92 -8.91
CA TRP A 73 7.17 3.57 -8.49
C TRP A 73 7.68 2.48 -9.42
N ASP A 74 7.91 1.29 -8.87
CA ASP A 74 8.45 0.12 -9.55
C ASP A 74 7.64 -1.17 -9.28
N HIS A 75 6.83 -1.19 -8.22
CA HIS A 75 5.92 -2.30 -7.89
C HIS A 75 4.52 -1.80 -7.57
N PHE A 76 3.54 -2.70 -7.65
CA PHE A 76 2.16 -2.40 -7.30
C PHE A 76 1.45 -3.61 -6.71
N SER A 77 0.55 -3.34 -5.76
CA SER A 77 -0.39 -4.31 -5.20
C SER A 77 -1.81 -3.87 -5.52
N TRP A 78 -2.74 -4.81 -5.61
CA TRP A 78 -4.14 -4.54 -5.84
C TRP A 78 -5.02 -5.59 -5.20
N CYS A 79 -6.19 -5.17 -4.72
CA CYS A 79 -7.19 -6.03 -4.10
C CYS A 79 -8.57 -5.68 -4.66
N GLU A 80 -9.29 -6.67 -5.15
CA GLU A 80 -10.71 -6.57 -5.46
C GLU A 80 -11.51 -6.68 -4.17
N ILE A 81 -12.27 -5.65 -3.83
CA ILE A 81 -13.06 -5.60 -2.59
C ILE A 81 -14.50 -6.01 -2.88
N ASN A 82 -15.00 -6.96 -2.10
CA ASN A 82 -16.40 -7.34 -2.05
C ASN A 82 -17.17 -6.31 -1.22
N GLY A 83 -18.31 -5.85 -1.73
CA GLY A 83 -19.19 -4.89 -1.03
C GLY A 83 -19.17 -3.48 -1.62
N LYS A 84 -20.37 -2.91 -1.83
CA LYS A 84 -20.52 -1.52 -2.28
C LYS A 84 -20.06 -0.58 -1.17
N GLY A 85 -19.32 0.48 -1.52
CA GLY A 85 -18.84 1.49 -0.57
C GLY A 85 -17.56 1.14 0.20
N LEU A 86 -17.28 -0.15 0.46
CA LEU A 86 -16.13 -0.58 1.27
C LEU A 86 -14.76 -0.19 0.68
N ASN A 87 -14.66 -0.05 -0.65
CA ASN A 87 -13.45 0.46 -1.31
C ASN A 87 -12.97 1.80 -0.75
N LYS A 88 -13.90 2.70 -0.41
CA LYS A 88 -13.59 4.03 0.13
C LYS A 88 -13.13 3.94 1.59
N GLU A 89 -13.78 3.09 2.39
CA GLU A 89 -13.39 2.83 3.78
C GLU A 89 -11.97 2.25 3.84
N ILE A 90 -11.69 1.24 3.02
CA ILE A 90 -10.39 0.57 2.98
C ILE A 90 -9.29 1.50 2.45
N GLU A 91 -9.57 2.28 1.40
CA GLU A 91 -8.64 3.35 0.95
C GLU A 91 -8.33 4.30 2.11
N SER A 92 -9.35 4.75 2.84
CA SER A 92 -9.20 5.67 3.96
C SER A 92 -8.39 5.07 5.12
N LEU A 93 -8.58 3.78 5.40
CA LEU A 93 -7.79 3.02 6.37
C LEU A 93 -6.31 3.01 5.97
N PHE A 94 -6.00 2.61 4.74
CA PHE A 94 -4.63 2.52 4.27
C PHE A 94 -3.92 3.87 4.17
N LEU A 95 -4.62 4.93 3.76
CA LEU A 95 -4.06 6.29 3.74
C LEU A 95 -3.66 6.79 5.13
N ARG A 96 -4.36 6.36 6.18
CA ARG A 96 -4.01 6.70 7.57
C ARG A 96 -2.77 5.94 8.06
N LEU A 97 -2.50 4.75 7.52
CA LEU A 97 -1.29 3.97 7.85
C LEU A 97 -0.05 4.45 7.10
N LEU A 98 -0.20 5.23 6.03
CA LEU A 98 0.94 5.84 5.35
C LEU A 98 1.64 6.88 6.25
N PRO A 99 2.99 6.92 6.24
CA PRO A 99 3.74 8.02 6.83
C PRO A 99 3.21 9.37 6.34
N TRP A 100 3.16 10.36 7.24
CA TRP A 100 2.53 11.65 6.99
C TRP A 100 3.01 12.33 5.71
N TYR A 101 4.32 12.30 5.43
CA TYR A 101 4.91 12.91 4.23
C TYR A 101 4.40 12.30 2.92
N LEU A 102 3.99 11.02 2.91
CA LEU A 102 3.42 10.34 1.73
C LEU A 102 1.93 10.65 1.55
N ARG A 103 1.25 11.18 2.57
CA ARG A 103 -0.15 11.64 2.41
C ARG A 103 -0.25 12.82 1.46
N SER A 104 0.79 13.65 1.34
CA SER A 104 0.83 14.79 0.40
C SER A 104 0.66 14.36 -1.07
N LEU A 105 1.12 13.16 -1.43
CA LEU A 105 0.98 12.57 -2.77
C LEU A 105 -0.44 12.03 -3.04
N ASN A 106 -1.25 11.91 -1.98
CA ASN A 106 -2.60 11.39 -1.99
C ASN A 106 -3.56 12.54 -1.66
N ARG A 107 -3.93 13.32 -2.69
CA ARG A 107 -4.70 14.58 -2.60
C ARG A 107 -6.05 14.48 -1.85
N MET A 108 -6.55 13.27 -1.59
CA MET A 108 -7.75 13.03 -0.79
C MET A 108 -7.37 12.49 0.58
N GLY A 109 -7.56 13.30 1.63
CA GLY A 109 -7.57 12.78 2.99
C GLY A 109 -8.74 11.81 3.14
N GLY A 110 -8.45 10.51 3.24
CA GLY A 110 -9.48 9.47 3.34
C GLY A 110 -10.41 9.73 4.53
N LYS A 111 -11.66 10.09 4.22
CA LYS A 111 -12.73 10.22 5.20
C LYS A 111 -13.51 8.91 5.24
N PHE A 112 -13.54 8.29 6.42
CA PHE A 112 -14.49 7.23 6.70
C PHE A 112 -15.91 7.79 6.58
N THR A 113 -16.80 7.00 5.99
CA THR A 113 -18.22 7.33 5.81
C THR A 113 -19.00 7.02 7.08
N SER A 114 -18.50 6.07 7.88
CA SER A 114 -19.03 5.68 9.18
C SER A 114 -17.89 5.47 10.18
N GLY A 115 -18.14 5.75 11.44
CA GLY A 115 -17.20 5.45 12.52
C GLY A 115 -17.07 6.64 13.47
N GLU A 116 -17.06 6.32 14.76
CA GLU A 116 -16.81 7.29 15.81
C GLU A 116 -15.30 7.55 15.91
N LYS A 117 -14.92 8.82 15.87
CA LYS A 117 -13.54 9.22 16.12
C LYS A 117 -13.35 9.27 17.63
N ILE A 118 -12.53 8.36 18.15
CA ILE A 118 -12.04 8.42 19.53
C ILE A 118 -10.76 9.23 19.52
N ASP A 119 -10.76 10.37 20.23
CA ASP A 119 -9.58 11.19 20.40
C ASP A 119 -8.62 10.56 21.44
N PRO A 120 -7.30 10.62 21.21
CA PRO A 120 -6.33 10.09 22.16
C PRO A 120 -6.37 10.90 23.47
N ALA A 121 -6.08 10.23 24.59
CA ALA A 121 -5.82 10.92 25.85
C ALA A 121 -4.64 11.88 25.68
N SER A 122 -4.65 13.00 26.42
CA SER A 122 -3.62 14.05 26.34
C SER A 122 -2.30 13.69 27.04
N GLU A 123 -2.08 12.42 27.36
CA GLU A 123 -0.87 11.96 28.05
C GLU A 123 0.34 11.94 27.09
N PRO A 124 1.54 12.28 27.59
CA PRO A 124 2.75 12.21 26.78
C PRO A 124 3.04 10.75 26.38
N PRO A 125 3.68 10.52 25.21
CA PRO A 125 4.05 9.18 24.80
C PRO A 125 5.02 8.55 25.80
N VAL A 126 4.87 7.25 26.03
CA VAL A 126 5.82 6.48 26.84
C VAL A 126 7.21 6.58 26.21
N GLU A 127 8.21 6.90 27.02
CA GLU A 127 9.59 7.03 26.57
C GLU A 127 10.09 5.71 25.95
N ILE A 128 10.48 5.74 24.68
CA ILE A 128 11.07 4.59 24.00
C ILE A 128 12.53 4.46 24.42
N ARG A 129 12.82 3.46 25.26
CA ARG A 129 14.21 3.11 25.59
C ARG A 129 14.80 2.27 24.48
N TRP A 130 15.73 2.85 23.71
CA TRP A 130 16.49 2.10 22.71
C TRP A 130 17.31 0.99 23.37
N PRO A 131 17.39 -0.21 22.78
CA PRO A 131 18.25 -1.28 23.27
C PRO A 131 19.70 -0.76 23.39
N LYS A 132 20.24 -0.76 24.61
CA LYS A 132 21.64 -0.39 24.83
C LYS A 132 22.52 -1.56 24.38
N GLY A 133 22.97 -1.54 23.12
CA GLY A 133 23.88 -2.57 22.61
C GLY A 133 23.94 -2.68 21.10
N GLY A 134 24.46 -1.65 20.41
CA GLY A 134 24.96 -1.85 19.05
C GLY A 134 26.26 -2.65 19.06
N PRO A 135 26.63 -3.36 17.97
CA PRO A 135 27.85 -4.14 17.90
C PRO A 135 29.06 -3.23 18.19
N ARG A 136 29.82 -3.56 19.26
CA ARG A 136 31.08 -2.90 19.59
C ARG A 136 32.00 -3.00 18.37
N LYS A 137 32.33 -1.87 17.73
CA LYS A 137 33.42 -1.80 16.73
C LYS A 137 34.68 -2.40 17.38
N LYS A 138 35.11 -3.57 16.93
CA LYS A 138 36.45 -4.09 17.23
C LYS A 138 37.45 -3.08 16.66
N ARG A 139 38.12 -2.31 17.53
CA ARG A 139 39.25 -1.48 17.13
C ARG A 139 40.34 -2.42 16.62
N HIS A 140 40.61 -2.40 15.32
CA HIS A 140 41.83 -2.99 14.77
C HIS A 140 43.02 -2.21 15.33
N ARG A 141 43.78 -2.83 16.23
CA ARG A 141 45.14 -2.38 16.56
C ARG A 141 45.99 -2.57 15.30
N LYS A 142 46.38 -1.48 14.65
CA LYS A 142 47.51 -1.51 13.71
C LYS A 142 48.78 -1.73 14.54
N SER A 143 49.40 -2.88 14.37
CA SER A 143 50.77 -3.16 14.79
C SER A 143 51.71 -2.23 14.03
N GLN A 144 52.51 -1.47 14.78
CA GLN A 144 53.65 -0.71 14.25
C GLN A 144 54.74 -1.72 13.85
N HIS A 145 55.24 -1.58 12.62
CA HIS A 145 56.57 -2.05 12.20
C HIS A 145 57.27 -0.84 11.59
#